data_AF-A0A930LDB0-F1
#
_entry.id   AF-A0A930LDB0-F1
#
_cell.length_a   1.000
_cell.length_b   1.000
_cell.length_c   1.000
_cell.angle_alpha   90.00
_cell.angle_beta   90.00
_cell.angle_gamma   90.00
#
_symmetry.space_group_name_H-M   'P 1'
#
loop_
_entity.id
_entity.type
_entity.pdbx_description
1 polymer ?
#
loop_
_entity_poly.entity_id
_entity_poly.type
_entity_poly.pdbx_seq_one_letter_code
_entity_poly.pdbx_strand_id
1 'polypeptide(L)' 'MKAARFYDRHDIRIEDIPAPEAAAGEVLVKVAWCGICGTDLHEYLDGP' A
#
# COMPACT_ATOMS: atom_id res chain seq x y z
N MET A 1 10.78 -3.19 4.17
CA MET A 1 9.70 -4.08 3.70
C MET A 1 9.28 -3.66 2.32
N LYS A 2 8.87 -4.59 1.46
CA LYS A 2 8.33 -4.26 0.13
C LYS A 2 6.91 -3.70 0.28
N ALA A 3 6.59 -2.65 -0.48
CA ALA A 3 5.27 -2.05 -0.55
C ALA A 3 4.95 -1.62 -1.98
N ALA A 4 3.69 -1.77 -2.38
CA ALA A 4 3.14 -1.09 -3.55
C ALA A 4 2.64 0.29 -3.12
N ARG A 5 3.13 1.36 -3.76
CA ARG A 5 2.81 2.75 -3.40
C ARG A 5 2.24 3.48 -4.60
N PHE A 6 1.09 4.12 -4.41
CA PHE A 6 0.42 4.96 -5.40
C PHE A 6 0.94 6.40 -5.29
N TYR A 7 1.37 6.97 -6.42
CA TYR A 7 1.91 8.32 -6.50
C TYR A 7 1.04 9.25 -7.34
N ASP A 8 0.46 8.73 -8.42
CA ASP A 8 -0.44 9.44 -9.32
C ASP A 8 -1.20 8.40 -10.19
N ARG A 9 -2.16 8.87 -10.98
CA ARG A 9 -2.83 8.07 -12.02
C ARG A 9 -1.80 7.32 -12.86
N HIS A 10 -2.01 6.01 -13.00
CA HIS A 10 -1.09 5.09 -13.68
C HIS A 10 0.34 5.01 -13.09
N ASP A 11 0.58 5.49 -11.87
CA ASP A 11 1.87 5.47 -11.19
C ASP A 11 1.79 4.72 -9.86
N ILE A 12 1.93 3.40 -9.94
CA ILE A 12 2.17 2.52 -8.78
C ILE A 12 3.59 1.97 -8.87
N ARG A 13 4.34 2.08 -7.78
CA ARG A 13 5.72 1.61 -7.69
C ARG A 13 5.86 0.57 -6.61
N ILE A 14 6.67 -0.46 -6.88
CA ILE A 14 7.07 -1.44 -5.87
C ILE A 14 8.41 -0.99 -5.30
N GLU A 15 8.42 -0.66 -4.02
CA GLU A 15 9.59 -0.08 -3.35
C GLU A 15 9.89 -0.82 -2.04
N ASP A 16 11.17 -0.85 -1.66
CA ASP A 16 11.60 -1.26 -0.33
C ASP A 16 11.62 -0.02 0.58
N ILE A 17 10.74 -0.02 1.60
CA ILE A 17 10.59 1.06 2.58
C ILE A 17 11.01 0.61 3.98
N PRO A 18 11.31 1.51 4.93
CA PRO A 18 11.51 1.14 6.34
C PRO A 18 10.28 0.39 6.89
N ALA A 19 10.51 -0.59 7.78
CA ALA A 19 9.40 -1.20 8.50
C ALA A 19 8.82 -0.18 9.49
N PRO A 20 7.49 -0.05 9.61
CA PRO A 20 6.90 0.85 10.58
C PRO A 20 7.07 0.32 12.01
N GLU A 21 7.07 1.22 12.98
CA GLU A 21 7.10 0.92 14.42
C GLU A 21 5.71 1.13 14.99
N ALA A 22 5.22 0.19 15.81
CA ALA A 22 3.93 0.33 16.48
C ALA A 22 4.07 1.21 17.73
N ALA A 23 3.19 2.20 17.89
CA ALA A 23 3.10 3.01 19.08
C ALA A 23 2.34 2.29 20.22
N ALA A 24 2.25 2.94 21.38
CA ALA A 24 1.47 2.43 22.51
C ALA A 24 -0.01 2.29 22.11
N GLY A 25 -0.54 1.06 22.20
CA GLY A 25 -1.91 0.73 21.80
C GLY A 25 -2.07 0.24 20.37
N GLU A 26 -0.99 0.16 19.58
CA GLU A 26 -1.01 -0.35 18.22
C GLU A 26 -0.40 -1.75 18.12
N VAL A 27 -0.67 -2.45 17.02
CA VAL A 27 -0.04 -3.74 16.68
C VAL A 27 0.52 -3.70 15.27
N LEU A 28 1.69 -4.31 15.09
CA LEU A 28 2.30 -4.49 13.77
C LEU A 28 1.91 -5.85 13.19
N VAL A 29 1.26 -5.86 12.03
CA VAL A 29 0.81 -7.08 11.36
C VAL A 29 1.73 -7.39 10.17
N LYS A 30 2.28 -8.62 10.15
CA LYS A 30 2.96 -9.15 8.97
C LYS A 30 1.92 -9.73 8.02
N VAL A 31 1.65 -9.02 6.92
CA VAL A 31 0.69 -9.44 5.89
C VAL A 31 1.14 -10.74 5.22
N ALA A 32 0.29 -11.76 5.24
CA ALA A 32 0.51 -13.03 4.53
C ALA A 32 -0.02 -12.98 3.09
N TRP A 33 -1.17 -12.33 2.89
CA TRP A 33 -1.87 -12.20 1.61
C TRP A 33 -2.59 -10.85 1.54
N CYS A 34 -2.61 -10.23 0.36
CA CYS A 34 -3.32 -8.99 0.08
C CYS A 34 -3.91 -9.07 -1.33
N GLY A 35 -5.18 -8.68 -1.49
CA GLY A 35 -5.89 -8.67 -2.75
C GLY A 35 -6.17 -7.24 -3.21
N ILE A 36 -6.45 -7.09 -4.50
CA ILE A 36 -6.84 -5.82 -5.11
C ILE A 36 -8.35 -5.64 -4.99
N CYS A 37 -8.80 -4.48 -4.52
CA CYS A 37 -10.19 -4.08 -4.51
C CYS A 37 -10.57 -3.43 -5.85
N GLY A 38 -11.85 -3.47 -6.24
CA GLY A 38 -12.33 -2.73 -7.42
C GLY A 38 -12.08 -1.22 -7.32
N THR A 39 -12.07 -0.65 -6.12
CA THR A 39 -11.76 0.77 -5.89
C THR A 39 -10.31 1.12 -6.20
N ASP A 40 -9.38 0.18 -6.01
CA ASP A 40 -7.96 0.41 -6.35
C ASP A 40 -7.79 0.60 -7.86
N LEU A 41 -8.62 -0.09 -8.66
CA LEU A 41 -8.62 0.07 -10.11
C LEU A 41 -9.16 1.45 -10.52
N HIS A 42 -10.20 1.94 -9.85
CA HIS A 42 -10.72 3.30 -10.08
C HIS A 42 -9.65 4.35 -9.76
N GLU A 43 -8.98 4.24 -8.62
CA GLU A 43 -7.90 5.17 -8.24
C GLU A 43 -6.75 5.14 -9.25
N TYR A 44 -6.35 3.95 -9.70
CA TYR A 44 -5.28 3.78 -10.68
C TYR A 44 -5.64 4.37 -12.05
N LEU A 45 -6.87 4.16 -12.52
CA LEU A 45 -7.32 4.55 -13.86
C LEU A 45 -7.82 5.98 -13.96
N ASP A 46 -8.49 6.49 -12.93
CA ASP A 46 -9.17 7.78 -12.96
C ASP A 46 -8.38 8.86 -12.20
N GLY A 47 -7.54 8.44 -11.25
CA GLY A 47 -6.76 9.33 -10.39
C GLY A 47 -7.59 9.88 -9.21
N PRO A 48 -6.96 10.68 -8.35
CA PRO A 48 -7.63 11.37 -7.24
C PRO A 48 -8.55 12.51 -7.69
#